data_AF-A0A538A7P9-F1
#
_entry.id   AF-A0A538A7P9-F1
#
_cell.length_a   1.000
_cell.length_b   1.000
_cell.length_c   1.000
_cell.angle_alpha   90.00
_cell.angle_beta   90.00
_cell.angle_gamma   90.00
#
_symmetry.space_group_name_H-M   'P 1'
#
loop_
_entity.id
_entity.type
_entity.pdbx_description
1 polymer ?
#
loop_
_entity_poly.entity_id
_entity_poly.type
_entity_poly.pdbx_seq_one_letter_code
_entity_poly.pdbx_strand_id
1 'polypeptide(L)'
;MHLSAIKLRGFKSFPDSVEVRLERGVAVVVGPNGSGKSNVADAIVWAAGSLAPTELRAEKPDDVLFAGSGGRGQADFCQVELLFDNTAGEGRGLRPPEDGGAGEARTSSTSAGASAALDYSELSIARRLHRGGEGQYLVNRTPVRRIDLVELLADLGLGGSMHSIIGQGRVEEILASRPEERRNFIEEAAGLRRFKRRKHRAELKLARVATQVERARAVEEEVRKRLRPLALQASAAERAEKLRADIASLHARVAQLDLVALEERLTESEERRTAAQLARRRVDEKVEALLQERARAEEELADAAGRREHAIAALYRLRSASERVGLRRESAQALLDRFRTELDRPRRVLDERVRAERNVAAENARLARERLSALERSLAEREGLPPAARALAEEGERLALSLVDVFPGEERAVAAALGRSAPALVAPDARAAFALVERARAAGLGSLVVLVGRDPSELVRGLPVVPKDELLTSPVPAVTREGYGWDPGRGELWFAGETAEAVWLELEARRRALAAEVEELEARAAAPIPADAYSVAPDRMTQGLARLAERLVSALHVSVAERFEAPLRARADVGASRTGELADELRRLG
;
A
#
# COMPACT_ATOMS: atom_id res chain seq x y z
N MET A 1 105.14 32.35 47.23
CA MET A 1 105.42 30.99 46.76
C MET A 1 106.90 30.87 46.40
N HIS A 2 107.58 29.80 46.83
CA HIS A 2 108.99 29.54 46.47
C HIS A 2 109.23 28.05 46.24
N LEU A 3 110.24 27.69 45.45
CA LEU A 3 110.62 26.29 45.21
C LEU A 3 111.39 25.76 46.43
N SER A 4 110.82 24.78 47.13
CA SER A 4 111.38 24.21 48.37
C SER A 4 112.21 22.95 48.12
N ALA A 5 111.85 22.15 47.12
CA ALA A 5 112.63 20.97 46.76
C ALA A 5 112.47 20.56 45.29
N ILE A 6 113.50 19.91 44.77
CA ILE A 6 113.53 19.30 43.43
C ILE A 6 113.87 17.83 43.62
N LYS A 7 112.96 16.94 43.22
CA LYS A 7 113.18 15.49 43.22
C LYS A 7 113.44 15.03 41.80
N LEU A 8 114.57 14.36 41.60
CA LEU A 8 115.07 13.90 40.31
C LEU A 8 115.22 12.39 40.37
N ARG A 9 114.76 11.66 39.36
CA ARG A 9 114.99 10.22 39.23
C ARG A 9 115.13 9.85 37.77
N GLY A 10 116.17 9.10 37.42
CA GLY A 10 116.44 8.68 36.05
C GLY A 10 116.67 9.83 35.06
N PHE A 11 116.89 11.06 35.53
CA PHE A 11 116.98 12.27 34.72
C PHE A 11 118.44 12.64 34.46
N LYS A 12 118.87 12.63 33.19
CA LYS A 12 120.24 12.92 32.76
C LYS A 12 121.27 12.25 33.67
N SER A 13 122.17 13.00 34.30
CA SER A 13 123.23 12.49 35.20
C SER A 13 122.74 11.87 36.52
N PHE A 14 121.43 11.84 36.80
CA PHE A 14 120.85 11.38 38.06
C PHE A 14 120.08 10.05 37.86
N PRO A 15 120.76 8.89 37.91
CA PRO A 15 120.10 7.58 37.77
C PRO A 15 119.19 7.24 38.96
N ASP A 16 119.65 7.48 40.18
CA ASP A 16 118.90 7.20 41.41
C ASP A 16 118.01 8.39 41.80
N SER A 17 117.10 8.17 42.74
CA SER A 17 116.29 9.24 43.29
C SER A 17 117.15 10.20 44.12
N VAL A 18 117.22 11.46 43.70
CA VAL A 18 117.94 12.54 44.39
C VAL A 18 116.95 13.65 44.74
N GLU A 19 117.00 14.13 45.98
CA GLU A 19 116.22 15.28 46.44
C GLU A 19 117.17 16.45 46.72
N VAL A 20 117.03 17.53 45.97
CA VAL A 20 117.73 18.80 46.20
C VAL A 20 116.79 19.71 46.97
N ARG A 21 117.10 19.96 48.24
CA ARG A 21 116.33 20.91 49.08
C ARG A 21 116.87 22.32 48.88
N LEU A 22 115.96 23.27 48.74
CA LEU A 22 116.25 24.67 48.52
C LEU A 22 115.63 25.48 49.66
N GLU A 23 116.44 26.33 50.27
CA GLU A 23 115.96 27.28 51.28
C GLU A 23 115.50 28.58 50.60
N ARG A 24 114.71 29.38 51.34
CA ARG A 24 114.33 30.72 50.88
C ARG A 24 115.57 31.60 50.79
N GLY A 25 115.71 32.31 49.66
CA GLY A 25 116.82 33.24 49.43
C GLY A 25 117.71 32.76 48.29
N VAL A 26 119.03 32.78 48.50
CA VAL A 26 120.01 32.43 47.47
C VAL A 26 120.50 31.01 47.70
N ALA A 27 120.14 30.10 46.78
CA ALA A 27 120.68 28.75 46.74
C ALA A 27 121.81 28.67 45.71
N VAL A 28 122.99 28.20 46.12
CA VAL A 28 124.16 28.07 45.23
C VAL A 28 124.48 26.60 45.03
N VAL A 29 124.36 26.12 43.79
CA VAL A 29 124.73 24.75 43.41
C VAL A 29 126.17 24.74 42.90
N VAL A 30 127.09 24.17 43.69
CA VAL A 30 128.51 24.07 43.34
C VAL A 30 128.91 22.63 43.00
N GLY A 31 129.86 22.49 42.10
CA GLY A 31 130.42 21.18 41.73
C GLY A 31 131.40 21.28 40.57
N PRO A 32 132.32 20.29 40.44
CA PRO A 32 133.30 20.26 39.36
C PRO A 32 132.64 20.23 37.97
N ASN A 33 133.40 20.51 36.93
CA ASN A 33 132.88 20.41 35.56
C ASN A 33 132.48 18.96 35.26
N GLY A 34 131.32 18.78 34.61
CA GLY A 34 130.74 17.45 34.37
C GLY A 34 129.95 16.83 35.53
N SER A 35 129.88 17.48 36.70
CA SER A 35 129.12 16.98 37.88
C SER A 35 127.59 16.99 37.74
N GLY A 36 127.05 17.47 36.62
CA GLY A 36 125.60 17.56 36.43
C GLY A 36 124.94 18.79 37.06
N LYS A 37 125.71 19.77 37.58
CA LYS A 37 125.18 21.03 38.12
C LYS A 37 124.15 21.70 37.22
N SER A 38 124.45 21.79 35.93
CA SER A 38 123.59 22.45 34.97
C SER A 38 122.33 21.61 34.66
N ASN A 39 122.39 20.28 34.80
CA ASN A 39 121.23 19.40 34.61
C ASN A 39 120.15 19.63 35.67
N VAL A 40 120.48 20.17 36.85
CA VAL A 40 119.48 20.58 37.85
C VAL A 40 118.62 21.73 37.32
N ALA A 41 119.21 22.69 36.62
CA ALA A 41 118.46 23.78 35.97
C ALA A 41 117.59 23.27 34.81
N ASP A 42 118.12 22.33 34.00
CA ASP A 42 117.36 21.72 32.90
C ASP A 42 116.15 20.95 33.43
N ALA A 43 116.26 20.32 34.60
CA ALA A 43 115.16 19.61 35.23
C ALA A 43 114.00 20.55 35.58
N ILE A 44 114.30 21.76 36.09
CA ILE A 44 113.29 22.78 36.40
C ILE A 44 112.56 23.21 35.11
N VAL A 45 113.32 23.55 34.06
CA VAL A 45 112.77 23.97 32.76
C VAL A 45 111.91 22.86 32.14
N TRP A 46 112.36 21.62 32.23
CA TRP A 46 111.66 20.45 31.70
C TRP A 46 110.35 20.17 32.44
N ALA A 47 110.37 20.18 33.77
CA ALA A 47 109.18 19.95 34.59
C ALA A 47 108.16 21.08 34.47
N ALA A 48 108.61 22.33 34.24
CA ALA A 48 107.76 23.49 34.02
C ALA A 48 107.11 23.55 32.61
N GLY A 49 107.29 22.52 31.77
CA GLY A 49 106.52 22.36 30.53
C GLY A 49 107.23 22.74 29.23
N SER A 50 108.56 22.99 29.27
CA SER A 50 109.35 23.17 28.05
C SER A 50 109.53 21.84 27.30
N LEU A 51 109.37 21.91 25.98
CA LEU A 51 109.56 20.79 25.04
C LEU A 51 110.72 21.04 24.08
N ALA A 52 111.37 22.20 24.15
CA ALA A 52 112.43 22.56 23.22
C ALA A 52 113.73 21.81 23.59
N PRO A 53 114.24 20.91 22.72
CA PRO A 53 115.49 20.19 23.00
C PRO A 53 116.68 21.13 23.19
N THR A 54 116.66 22.27 22.48
CA THR A 54 117.64 23.35 22.58
C THR A 54 117.73 23.96 23.98
N GLU A 55 116.58 24.26 24.60
CA GLU A 55 116.53 24.81 25.98
C GLU A 55 117.02 23.80 27.03
N LEU A 56 116.90 22.51 26.71
CA LEU A 56 117.26 21.40 27.60
C LEU A 56 118.65 20.86 27.33
N ARG A 57 119.45 21.45 26.42
CA ARG A 57 120.77 20.92 26.01
C ARG A 57 120.72 19.43 25.69
N ALA A 58 119.75 19.06 24.87
CA ALA A 58 119.47 17.71 24.40
C ALA A 58 119.32 17.74 22.87
N GLU A 59 119.73 16.68 22.17
CA GLU A 59 119.52 16.59 20.72
C GLU A 59 118.10 16.11 20.41
N LYS A 60 117.61 15.15 21.20
CA LYS A 60 116.26 14.60 21.11
C LYS A 60 115.49 14.82 22.40
N PRO A 61 114.15 14.93 22.35
CA PRO A 61 113.30 15.05 23.54
C PRO A 61 113.51 13.94 24.58
N ASP A 62 113.94 12.74 24.14
CA ASP A 62 114.15 11.56 24.97
C ASP A 62 115.54 11.54 25.66
N ASP A 63 116.48 12.39 25.24
CA ASP A 63 117.84 12.46 25.82
C ASP A 63 117.86 13.08 27.24
N VAL A 64 116.69 13.36 27.80
CA VAL A 64 116.50 13.67 29.21
C VAL A 64 116.57 12.42 30.10
N LEU A 65 116.40 11.22 29.54
CA LEU A 65 116.55 9.94 30.24
C LEU A 65 118.04 9.64 30.47
N PHE A 66 118.38 9.10 31.65
CA PHE A 66 119.75 8.63 31.90
C PHE A 66 120.17 7.57 30.88
N ALA A 67 121.25 7.85 30.16
CA ALA A 67 121.77 7.03 29.07
C ALA A 67 122.68 5.87 29.52
N GLY A 68 122.88 5.66 30.81
CA GLY A 68 123.79 4.65 31.36
C GLY A 68 125.21 5.17 31.61
N SER A 69 125.93 4.56 32.55
CA SER A 69 127.34 4.89 32.83
C SER A 69 128.02 3.75 33.60
N GLY A 70 129.21 3.31 33.16
CA GLY A 70 130.29 2.59 33.88
C GLY A 70 129.97 1.34 34.73
N GLY A 71 128.71 0.90 34.79
CA GLY A 71 128.21 -0.11 35.72
C GLY A 71 126.69 -0.07 35.93
N ARG A 72 125.99 0.93 35.37
CA ARG A 72 124.51 1.06 35.39
C ARG A 72 123.94 1.12 33.98
N GLY A 73 122.86 0.37 33.77
CA GLY A 73 122.09 0.39 32.53
C GLY A 73 121.34 1.70 32.31
N GLN A 74 120.76 1.83 31.12
CA GLN A 74 119.89 2.96 30.76
C GLN A 74 118.64 2.99 31.65
N ALA A 75 118.15 4.18 31.99
CA ALA A 75 116.88 4.29 32.71
C ALA A 75 115.68 4.08 31.77
N ASP A 76 114.68 3.31 32.22
CA ASP A 76 113.42 3.08 31.51
C ASP A 76 112.44 4.26 31.63
N PHE A 77 112.60 5.06 32.69
CA PHE A 77 111.81 6.27 32.90
C PHE A 77 112.62 7.34 33.64
N CYS A 78 112.25 8.60 33.44
CA CYS A 78 112.69 9.71 34.26
C CYS A 78 111.49 10.45 34.85
N GLN A 79 111.72 11.02 36.03
CA GLN A 79 110.75 11.84 36.72
C GLN A 79 111.47 13.02 37.36
N VAL A 80 110.89 14.21 37.18
CA VAL A 80 111.27 15.41 37.89
C VAL A 80 110.03 15.93 38.60
N GLU A 81 110.12 16.14 39.90
CA GLU A 81 109.07 16.73 40.71
C GLU A 81 109.60 18.00 41.38
N LEU A 82 108.93 19.12 41.10
CA LEU A 82 109.15 20.43 41.69
C LEU A 82 108.15 20.62 42.82
N LEU A 83 108.64 20.85 44.03
CA LEU A 83 107.84 21.13 45.21
C LEU A 83 107.94 22.61 45.53
N PHE A 84 106.80 23.30 45.54
CA PHE A 84 106.70 24.70 45.89
C PHE A 84 105.98 24.87 47.21
N ASP A 85 106.58 25.62 48.12
CA ASP A 85 105.93 26.04 49.35
C ASP A 85 105.21 27.38 49.14
N ASN A 86 103.91 27.37 49.45
CA ASN A 86 102.97 28.47 49.33
C ASN A 86 102.43 28.96 50.70
N THR A 87 103.05 28.55 51.81
CA THR A 87 102.63 28.92 53.18
C THR A 87 102.70 30.42 53.50
N ALA A 88 103.55 31.19 52.83
CA ALA A 88 103.75 32.62 53.09
C ALA A 88 102.89 33.55 52.22
N GLY A 89 101.64 33.18 51.94
CA GLY A 89 100.76 33.93 51.03
C GLY A 89 100.38 35.34 51.51
N GLU A 90 101.19 36.36 51.20
CA GLU A 90 100.83 37.78 51.27
C GLU A 90 99.88 38.23 50.13
N GLY A 91 99.31 37.28 49.37
CA GLY A 91 98.38 37.54 48.27
C GLY A 91 96.89 37.58 48.64
N ARG A 92 96.52 37.73 49.93
CA ARG A 92 95.11 37.95 50.34
C ARG A 92 94.71 39.42 50.10
N GLY A 93 94.75 39.87 48.85
CA GLY A 93 94.36 41.21 48.44
C GLY A 93 92.98 41.25 47.80
N LEU A 94 92.03 41.89 48.48
CA LEU A 94 90.67 42.28 48.06
C LEU A 94 89.63 41.15 47.87
N ARG A 95 88.98 40.78 48.98
CA ARG A 95 87.60 40.26 48.99
C ARG A 95 86.65 41.47 49.02
N PRO A 96 85.69 41.64 48.09
CA PRO A 96 84.62 42.63 48.25
C PRO A 96 83.64 42.18 49.36
N PRO A 97 82.85 43.10 49.94
CA PRO A 97 81.91 42.76 51.02
C PRO A 97 80.83 41.81 50.52
N GLU A 98 80.49 40.81 51.34
CA GLU A 98 79.36 39.92 51.14
C GLU A 98 78.09 40.64 51.59
N ASP A 99 77.21 40.97 50.64
CA ASP A 99 75.82 41.27 50.94
C ASP A 99 74.98 40.00 50.74
N GLY A 100 74.20 39.68 51.77
CA GLY A 100 73.36 38.50 51.85
C GLY A 100 72.22 38.50 50.83
N GLY A 101 71.97 37.33 50.27
CA GLY A 101 70.84 37.07 49.40
C GLY A 101 70.66 35.57 49.21
N ALA A 102 69.51 35.08 49.68
CA ALA A 102 69.05 33.70 49.72
C ALA A 102 69.47 32.82 48.52
N GLY A 103 69.82 31.58 48.86
CA GLY A 103 70.22 30.55 47.92
C GLY A 103 69.14 30.19 46.90
N GLU A 104 69.55 30.19 45.64
CA GLU A 104 69.01 29.32 44.62
C GLU A 104 70.19 28.56 44.00
N ALA A 105 70.18 27.25 44.20
CA ALA A 105 71.07 26.33 43.52
C ALA A 105 70.85 26.45 42.01
N ARG A 106 71.82 27.03 41.31
CA ARG A 106 71.96 26.88 39.86
C ARG A 106 73.31 26.22 39.57
N THR A 107 73.20 24.94 39.27
CA THR A 107 74.14 24.22 38.43
C THR A 107 74.33 25.00 37.12
N SER A 108 75.49 25.61 36.93
CA SER A 108 76.01 25.88 35.59
C SER A 108 77.51 26.07 35.65
N SER A 109 78.21 25.07 35.12
CA SER A 109 79.22 25.24 34.08
C SER A 109 79.64 26.69 33.76
N THR A 110 80.96 26.88 33.78
CA THR A 110 81.72 27.73 32.85
C THR A 110 82.04 29.16 33.31
N SER A 111 83.32 29.29 33.72
CA SER A 111 84.23 30.42 33.51
C SER A 111 83.82 31.79 34.05
N ALA A 112 84.37 32.16 35.21
CA ALA A 112 84.67 33.55 35.53
C ALA A 112 85.97 33.61 36.34
N GLY A 113 86.99 34.25 35.75
CA GLY A 113 88.34 34.35 36.27
C GLY A 113 88.42 35.14 37.57
N ALA A 114 88.41 34.42 38.69
CA ALA A 114 89.08 34.83 39.91
C ALA A 114 90.54 34.34 39.80
N SER A 115 91.48 35.23 40.13
CA SER A 115 92.89 34.88 40.39
C SER A 115 92.94 33.57 41.17
N ALA A 116 93.53 32.52 40.60
CA ALA A 116 93.72 31.25 41.28
C ALA A 116 94.73 31.46 42.42
N ALA A 117 94.26 31.99 43.55
CA ALA A 117 94.90 31.79 44.82
C ALA A 117 94.81 30.28 45.07
N LEU A 118 95.93 29.58 44.91
CA LEU A 118 95.99 28.17 45.24
C LEU A 118 95.73 28.02 46.75
N ASP A 119 94.64 27.34 47.11
CA ASP A 119 94.28 27.03 48.50
C ASP A 119 95.21 25.98 49.14
N TYR A 120 96.22 25.51 48.41
CA TYR A 120 97.19 24.54 48.87
C TYR A 120 98.41 25.23 49.49
N SER A 121 98.81 24.75 50.67
CA SER A 121 100.05 25.15 51.33
C SER A 121 101.30 24.71 50.58
N GLU A 122 101.19 23.62 49.80
CA GLU A 122 102.26 23.10 48.94
C GLU A 122 101.71 22.74 47.55
N LEU A 123 102.48 23.08 46.51
CA LEU A 123 102.18 22.70 45.13
C LEU A 123 103.29 21.77 44.61
N SER A 124 102.94 20.54 44.25
CA SER A 124 103.82 19.60 43.54
C SER A 124 103.53 19.65 42.05
N ILE A 125 104.56 19.88 41.23
CA ILE A 125 104.52 19.79 39.77
C ILE A 125 105.51 18.72 39.36
N ALA A 126 105.01 17.58 38.88
CA ALA A 126 105.84 16.49 38.39
C ALA A 126 105.68 16.30 36.90
N ARG A 127 106.78 16.00 36.22
CA ARG A 127 106.79 15.50 34.86
C ARG A 127 107.46 14.14 34.85
N ARG A 128 106.84 13.18 34.17
CA ARG A 128 107.33 11.81 34.00
C ARG A 128 107.41 11.48 32.52
N LEU A 129 108.50 10.83 32.10
CA LEU A 129 108.67 10.34 30.74
C LEU A 129 109.18 8.92 30.78
N HIS A 130 108.59 8.05 29.95
CA HIS A 130 109.03 6.68 29.74
C HIS A 130 109.75 6.58 28.40
N ARG A 131 110.78 5.72 28.32
CA ARG A 131 111.47 5.44 27.06
C ARG A 131 110.48 4.86 26.05
N GLY A 132 110.30 5.55 24.92
CA GLY A 132 109.33 5.16 23.88
C GLY A 132 107.85 5.31 24.28
N GLY A 133 107.55 5.98 25.40
CA GLY A 133 106.20 6.20 25.90
C GLY A 133 105.79 7.67 25.96
N GLU A 134 104.53 7.95 26.30
CA GLU A 134 104.03 9.31 26.43
C GLU A 134 104.52 9.99 27.71
N GLY A 135 104.91 11.26 27.60
CA GLY A 135 105.23 12.09 28.75
C GLY A 135 103.96 12.54 29.48
N GLN A 136 103.91 12.38 30.79
CA GLN A 136 102.78 12.78 31.64
C GLN A 136 103.18 13.94 32.56
N TYR A 137 102.28 14.92 32.70
CA TYR A 137 102.38 15.98 33.70
C TYR A 137 101.43 15.67 34.84
N LEU A 138 101.89 15.87 36.08
CA LEU A 138 101.09 15.72 37.28
C LEU A 138 101.18 17.01 38.09
N VAL A 139 100.04 17.51 38.56
CA VAL A 139 99.97 18.59 39.55
C VAL A 139 99.31 18.01 40.78
N ASN A 140 99.98 18.07 41.93
CA ASN A 140 99.54 17.42 43.17
C ASN A 140 99.12 15.96 42.95
N ARG A 141 99.96 15.21 42.22
CA ARG A 141 99.75 13.80 41.82
C ARG A 141 98.56 13.53 40.88
N THR A 142 97.85 14.57 40.42
CA THR A 142 96.75 14.45 39.47
C THR A 142 97.25 14.69 38.04
N PRO A 143 96.98 13.80 37.07
CA PRO A 143 97.42 14.00 35.70
C PRO A 143 96.72 15.20 35.06
N VAL A 144 97.51 16.09 34.46
CA VAL A 144 97.02 17.30 33.77
C VAL A 144 97.55 17.38 32.35
N ARG A 145 96.84 18.09 31.48
CA ARG A 145 97.37 18.38 30.14
C ARG A 145 98.42 19.48 30.23
N ARG A 146 99.36 19.48 29.29
CA ARG A 146 100.40 20.51 29.20
C ARG A 146 99.81 21.92 29.09
N ILE A 147 98.73 22.11 28.32
CA ILE A 147 98.10 23.43 28.13
C ILE A 147 97.62 23.96 29.48
N ASP A 148 96.97 23.12 30.28
CA ASP A 148 96.44 23.47 31.59
C ASP A 148 97.59 23.76 32.58
N LEU A 149 98.67 22.98 32.55
CA LEU A 149 99.87 23.24 33.36
C LEU A 149 100.53 24.58 33.00
N VAL A 150 100.69 24.87 31.70
CA VAL A 150 101.30 26.11 31.22
C VAL A 150 100.42 27.32 31.56
N GLU A 151 99.10 27.19 31.47
CA GLU A 151 98.16 28.22 31.91
C GLU A 151 98.24 28.45 33.43
N LEU A 152 98.27 27.37 34.21
CA LEU A 152 98.46 27.43 35.67
C LEU A 152 99.76 28.13 36.04
N LEU A 153 100.88 27.75 35.41
CA LEU A 153 102.17 28.39 35.64
C LEU A 153 102.17 29.86 35.21
N ALA A 154 101.49 30.20 34.11
CA ALA A 154 101.37 31.58 33.64
C ALA A 154 100.59 32.45 34.64
N ASP A 155 99.53 31.92 35.24
CA ASP A 155 98.76 32.61 36.28
C ASP A 155 99.57 32.79 37.58
N LEU A 156 100.49 31.87 37.88
CA LEU A 156 101.44 31.96 38.99
C LEU A 156 102.65 32.86 38.71
N GLY A 157 102.73 33.47 37.52
CA GLY A 157 103.88 34.29 37.09
C GLY A 157 105.14 33.47 36.74
N LEU A 158 104.98 32.16 36.58
CA LEU A 158 106.03 31.18 36.27
C LEU A 158 105.95 30.64 34.83
N GLY A 159 105.01 31.11 33.99
CA GLY A 159 104.70 30.52 32.68
C GLY A 159 104.99 31.38 31.44
N GLY A 160 104.79 30.76 30.26
CA GLY A 160 104.75 31.38 28.92
C GLY A 160 106.11 31.63 28.27
N SER A 161 106.84 32.60 28.79
CA SER A 161 108.25 32.79 28.52
C SER A 161 108.92 32.92 29.88
N MET A 162 109.49 31.80 30.37
CA MET A 162 110.12 31.69 31.68
C MET A 162 111.31 32.65 31.84
N HIS A 163 111.05 33.95 31.98
CA HIS A 163 112.05 34.98 32.23
C HIS A 163 112.72 34.79 33.60
N SER A 164 112.08 34.03 34.49
CA SER A 164 112.63 33.63 35.78
C SER A 164 113.74 32.57 35.65
N ILE A 165 113.89 31.91 34.50
CA ILE A 165 114.96 30.93 34.27
C ILE A 165 115.86 31.41 33.13
N ILE A 166 117.05 31.87 33.51
CA ILE A 166 118.07 32.32 32.59
C ILE A 166 118.95 31.12 32.23
N GLY A 167 118.67 30.53 31.07
CA GLY A 167 119.52 29.51 30.46
C GLY A 167 120.74 30.11 29.78
N GLN A 168 121.67 29.26 29.38
CA GLN A 168 122.84 29.67 28.59
C GLN A 168 122.39 30.20 27.22
N GLY A 169 122.81 31.40 26.82
CA GLY A 169 122.49 32.02 25.52
C GLY A 169 121.20 32.88 25.48
N ARG A 170 120.39 32.87 26.56
CA ARG A 170 119.09 33.57 26.60
C ARG A 170 119.24 35.09 26.74
N VAL A 171 120.34 35.56 27.29
CA VAL A 171 120.61 36.99 27.46
C VAL A 171 120.86 37.64 26.09
N GLU A 172 121.64 36.97 25.25
CA GLU A 172 121.92 37.39 23.87
C GLU A 172 120.64 37.43 23.02
N GLU A 173 119.74 36.46 23.19
CA GLU A 173 118.44 36.41 22.50
C GLU A 173 117.56 37.63 22.82
N ILE A 174 117.44 38.01 24.10
CA ILE A 174 116.66 39.17 24.53
C ILE A 174 117.25 40.47 23.98
N LEU A 175 118.59 40.58 23.93
CA LEU A 175 119.27 41.74 23.38
C LEU A 175 119.06 41.85 21.86
N ALA A 176 119.02 40.72 21.14
CA ALA A 176 118.81 40.65 19.70
C ALA A 176 117.33 40.73 19.24
N SER A 177 116.35 40.58 20.14
CA SER A 177 114.92 40.52 19.82
C SER A 177 114.37 41.79 19.15
N ARG A 178 113.34 41.66 18.29
CA ARG A 178 112.66 42.80 17.67
C ARG A 178 111.86 43.63 18.70
N PRO A 179 111.60 44.93 18.47
CA PRO A 179 110.83 45.77 19.39
C PRO A 179 109.41 45.23 19.71
N GLU A 180 108.75 44.57 18.75
CA GLU A 180 107.43 43.97 18.93
C GLU A 180 107.47 42.75 19.86
N GLU A 181 108.47 41.89 19.69
CA GLU A 181 108.73 40.73 20.56
C GLU A 181 109.10 41.21 21.97
N ARG A 182 109.95 42.24 22.05
CA ARG A 182 110.35 42.85 23.33
C ARG A 182 109.16 43.46 24.07
N ARG A 183 108.20 44.06 23.36
CA ARG A 183 106.97 44.58 23.97
C ARG A 183 106.18 43.46 24.63
N ASN A 184 106.10 42.27 24.04
CA ASN A 184 105.39 41.15 24.65
C ASN A 184 106.00 40.78 26.00
N PHE A 185 107.34 40.78 26.11
CA PHE A 185 108.04 40.55 27.37
C PHE A 185 107.73 41.63 28.42
N ILE A 186 107.71 42.90 28.01
CA ILE A 186 107.38 44.02 28.92
C ILE A 186 105.92 43.95 29.38
N GLU A 187 104.98 43.68 28.48
CA GLU A 187 103.55 43.59 28.81
C GLU A 187 103.22 42.39 29.70
N GLU A 188 103.97 41.30 29.54
CA GLU A 188 103.91 40.13 30.41
C GLU A 188 104.48 40.42 31.80
N ALA A 189 105.66 41.05 31.88
CA ALA A 189 106.25 41.49 33.15
C ALA A 189 105.34 42.49 33.88
N ALA A 190 104.64 43.37 33.14
CA ALA A 190 103.67 44.31 33.69
C ALA A 190 102.30 43.68 34.02
N GLY A 191 102.08 42.39 33.73
CA GLY A 191 100.83 41.68 34.00
C GLY A 191 99.63 42.18 33.17
N LEU A 192 99.86 42.90 32.07
CA LEU A 192 98.81 43.53 31.25
C LEU A 192 98.05 42.51 30.36
N ARG A 193 98.67 41.35 30.12
CA ARG A 193 98.14 40.32 29.23
C ARG A 193 96.79 39.74 29.68
N ARG A 194 96.54 39.66 31.00
CA ARG A 194 95.25 39.22 31.55
C ARG A 194 94.10 40.16 31.18
N PHE A 195 94.35 41.47 31.22
CA PHE A 195 93.35 42.48 30.89
C PHE A 195 93.06 42.50 29.38
N LYS A 196 94.09 42.35 28.54
CA LYS A 196 93.90 42.22 27.08
C LYS A 196 93.06 41.00 26.71
N ARG A 197 93.34 39.83 27.31
CA ARG A 197 92.53 38.62 27.12
C ARG A 197 91.08 38.82 27.58
N ARG A 198 90.87 39.46 28.74
CA ARG A 198 89.52 39.75 29.25
C ARG A 198 88.75 40.70 28.33
N LYS A 199 89.39 41.77 27.85
CA LYS A 199 88.79 42.71 26.89
C LYS A 199 88.35 41.99 25.62
N HIS A 200 89.25 41.22 25.01
CA HIS A 200 88.95 40.50 23.78
C HIS A 200 87.78 39.50 23.94
N ARG A 201 87.73 38.74 25.04
CA ARG A 201 86.60 37.85 25.35
C ARG A 201 85.28 38.61 25.51
N ALA A 202 85.31 39.78 26.15
CA ALA A 202 84.12 40.61 26.34
C ALA A 202 83.60 41.17 25.01
N GLU A 203 84.49 41.61 24.11
CA GLU A 203 84.14 42.10 22.77
C GLU A 203 83.46 41.01 21.93
N LEU A 204 84.02 39.79 21.92
CA LEU A 204 83.41 38.65 21.22
C LEU A 204 82.02 38.30 21.79
N LYS A 205 81.86 38.37 23.12
CA LYS A 205 80.56 38.14 23.77
C LYS A 205 79.55 39.21 23.40
N LEU A 206 79.95 40.48 23.39
CA LEU A 206 79.08 41.60 23.03
C LEU A 206 78.59 41.50 21.58
N ALA A 207 79.49 41.18 20.65
CA ALA A 207 79.15 40.95 19.25
C ALA A 207 78.12 39.81 19.10
N ARG A 208 78.30 38.71 19.84
CA ARG A 208 77.33 37.61 19.84
C ARG A 208 75.96 38.05 20.38
N VAL A 209 75.92 38.79 21.49
CA VAL A 209 74.66 39.26 22.09
C VAL A 209 73.91 40.22 21.16
N ALA A 210 74.61 41.13 20.50
CA ALA A 210 74.00 42.05 19.54
C ALA A 210 73.24 41.28 18.44
N THR A 211 73.84 40.24 17.86
CA THR A 211 73.18 39.39 16.87
C THR A 211 71.96 38.66 17.44
N GLN A 212 71.98 38.25 18.72
CA GLN A 212 70.81 37.59 19.34
C GLN A 212 69.66 38.58 19.55
N VAL A 213 69.95 39.82 19.96
CA VAL A 213 68.93 40.87 20.15
C VAL A 213 68.22 41.18 18.83
N GLU A 214 68.98 41.34 17.74
CA GLU A 214 68.39 41.59 16.42
C GLU A 214 67.48 40.44 15.97
N ARG A 215 67.88 39.18 16.22
CA ARG A 215 67.01 38.03 15.95
C ARG A 215 65.74 38.04 16.80
N ALA A 216 65.85 38.34 18.09
CA ALA A 216 64.70 38.43 18.98
C ALA A 216 63.70 39.50 18.52
N ARG A 217 64.20 40.67 18.10
CA ARG A 217 63.38 41.76 17.53
C ARG A 217 62.67 41.33 16.24
N ALA A 218 63.37 40.62 15.35
CA ALA A 218 62.75 40.12 14.11
C ALA A 218 61.59 39.15 14.40
N VAL A 219 61.77 38.23 15.36
CA VAL A 219 60.72 37.31 15.81
C VAL A 219 59.56 38.07 16.45
N GLU A 220 59.85 39.08 17.28
CA GLU A 220 58.83 39.91 17.91
C GLU A 220 57.96 40.63 16.85
N GLU A 221 58.58 41.22 15.83
CA GLU A 221 57.85 41.87 14.73
C GLU A 221 57.00 40.87 13.94
N GLU A 222 57.52 39.68 13.66
CA GLU A 222 56.77 38.62 12.98
C GLU A 222 55.54 38.18 13.79
N VAL A 223 55.72 37.93 15.09
CA VAL A 223 54.62 37.55 15.99
C VAL A 223 53.60 38.68 16.09
N ARG A 224 54.04 39.94 16.21
CA ARG A 224 53.15 41.12 16.24
C ARG A 224 52.32 41.22 14.96
N LYS A 225 52.89 40.94 13.78
CA LYS A 225 52.16 40.88 12.51
C LYS A 225 51.11 39.76 12.48
N ARG A 226 51.39 38.61 13.10
CA ARG A 226 50.43 37.48 13.22
C ARG A 226 49.32 37.74 14.24
N LEU A 227 49.57 38.49 15.31
CA LEU A 227 48.57 38.80 16.34
C LEU A 227 47.46 39.73 15.83
N ARG A 228 47.76 40.69 14.96
CA ARG A 228 46.75 41.63 14.43
C ARG A 228 45.57 40.96 13.71
N PRO A 229 45.77 40.03 12.75
CA PRO A 229 44.66 39.32 12.13
C PRO A 229 43.93 38.40 13.12
N LEU A 230 44.64 37.76 14.05
CA LEU A 230 44.00 36.92 15.09
C LEU A 230 43.08 37.74 16.01
N ALA A 231 43.50 38.95 16.40
CA ALA A 231 42.66 39.86 17.20
C ALA A 231 41.41 40.31 16.43
N LEU A 232 41.54 40.60 15.12
CA LEU A 232 40.39 40.92 14.27
C LEU A 232 39.44 39.73 14.13
N GLN A 233 39.97 38.51 14.00
CA GLN A 233 39.17 37.28 13.95
C GLN A 233 38.44 37.02 15.27
N ALA A 234 39.11 37.20 16.42
CA ALA A 234 38.49 37.07 17.74
C ALA A 234 37.34 38.08 17.91
N SER A 235 37.56 39.36 17.59
CA SER A 235 36.51 40.37 17.66
C SER A 235 35.34 40.10 16.69
N ALA A 236 35.62 39.55 15.51
CA ALA A 236 34.57 39.13 14.58
C ALA A 236 33.76 37.94 15.12
N ALA A 237 34.42 36.96 15.76
CA ALA A 237 33.77 35.82 16.38
C ALA A 237 32.89 36.23 17.57
N GLU A 238 33.37 37.10 18.45
CA GLU A 238 32.59 37.64 19.58
C GLU A 238 31.32 38.37 19.10
N ARG A 239 31.44 39.18 18.03
CA ARG A 239 30.26 39.84 17.42
C ARG A 239 29.30 38.82 16.81
N ALA A 240 29.80 37.78 16.16
CA ALA A 240 28.97 36.73 15.59
C ALA A 240 28.22 35.95 16.68
N GLU A 241 28.85 35.64 17.80
CA GLU A 241 28.21 35.00 18.95
C GLU A 241 27.09 35.87 19.54
N LYS A 242 27.36 37.17 19.73
CA LYS A 242 26.33 38.11 20.18
C LYS A 242 25.14 38.17 19.22
N LEU A 243 25.40 38.32 17.92
CA LEU A 243 24.34 38.35 16.91
C LEU A 243 23.55 37.03 16.86
N ARG A 244 24.21 35.87 17.04
CA ARG A 244 23.51 34.57 17.11
C ARG A 244 22.57 34.50 18.31
N ALA A 245 23.01 34.99 19.48
CA ALA A 245 22.17 35.06 20.66
C ALA A 245 20.97 36.00 20.44
N ASP A 246 21.19 37.17 19.84
CA ASP A 246 20.14 38.12 19.50
C ASP A 246 19.12 37.52 18.50
N ILE A 247 19.60 36.84 17.45
CA ILE A 247 18.76 36.14 16.47
C ILE A 247 17.94 35.03 17.14
N ALA A 248 18.55 34.22 18.01
CA ALA A 248 17.83 33.16 18.72
C ALA A 248 16.72 33.73 19.62
N SER A 249 17.00 34.84 20.32
CA SER A 249 16.02 35.56 21.13
C SER A 249 14.88 36.12 20.27
N LEU A 250 15.19 36.71 19.12
CA LEU A 250 14.19 37.23 18.19
C LEU A 250 13.32 36.11 17.59
N HIS A 251 13.91 34.97 17.21
CA HIS A 251 13.16 33.81 16.74
C HIS A 251 12.22 33.26 17.82
N ALA A 252 12.68 33.15 19.06
CA ALA A 252 11.82 32.74 20.18
C ALA A 252 10.66 33.72 20.37
N ARG A 253 10.91 35.03 20.20
CA ARG A 253 9.88 36.06 20.30
C ARG A 253 8.85 35.98 19.17
N VAL A 254 9.30 35.73 17.94
CA VAL A 254 8.39 35.49 16.80
C VAL A 254 7.54 34.25 17.04
N ALA A 255 8.16 33.14 17.44
CA ALA A 255 7.44 31.90 17.75
C ALA A 255 6.40 32.08 18.87
N GLN A 256 6.70 32.91 19.87
CA GLN A 256 5.74 33.27 20.93
C GLN A 256 4.55 34.05 20.37
N LEU A 257 4.78 35.02 19.47
CA LEU A 257 3.70 35.79 18.84
C LEU A 257 2.84 34.90 17.92
N ASP A 258 3.48 34.01 17.17
CA ASP A 258 2.78 33.04 16.32
C ASP A 258 1.91 32.09 17.15
N LEU A 259 2.40 31.63 18.31
CA LEU A 259 1.64 30.80 19.22
C LEU A 259 0.39 31.53 19.72
N VAL A 260 0.52 32.79 20.16
CA VAL A 260 -0.63 33.60 20.60
C VAL A 260 -1.65 33.76 19.48
N ALA A 261 -1.21 34.07 18.27
CA ALA A 261 -2.11 34.20 17.12
C ALA A 261 -2.82 32.87 16.76
N LEU A 262 -2.13 31.73 16.93
CA LEU A 262 -2.73 30.40 16.74
C LEU A 262 -3.73 30.05 17.84
N GLU A 263 -3.45 30.40 19.09
CA GLU A 263 -4.37 30.23 20.22
C GLU A 263 -5.64 31.06 20.01
N GLU A 264 -5.52 32.32 19.60
CA GLU A 264 -6.67 33.16 19.26
C GLU A 264 -7.52 32.54 18.15
N ARG A 265 -6.90 32.09 17.05
CA ARG A 265 -7.62 31.41 15.95
C ARG A 265 -8.27 30.11 16.38
N LEU A 266 -7.65 29.36 17.30
CA LEU A 266 -8.22 28.13 17.85
C LEU A 266 -9.48 28.45 18.66
N THR A 267 -9.40 29.43 19.57
CA THR A 267 -10.54 29.86 20.39
C THR A 267 -11.71 30.32 19.52
N GLU A 268 -11.46 31.15 18.50
CA GLU A 268 -12.49 31.59 17.55
C GLU A 268 -13.12 30.40 16.80
N SER A 269 -12.31 29.42 16.38
CA SER A 269 -12.81 28.23 15.70
C SER A 269 -13.65 27.34 16.62
N GLU A 270 -13.27 27.20 17.89
CA GLU A 270 -14.02 26.46 18.90
C GLU A 270 -15.36 27.13 19.21
N GLU A 271 -15.39 28.46 19.34
CA GLU A 271 -16.62 29.24 19.49
C GLU A 271 -17.55 29.06 18.27
N ARG A 272 -17.02 29.17 17.05
CA ARG A 272 -17.80 28.91 15.83
C ARG A 272 -18.35 27.48 15.79
N ARG A 273 -17.55 26.49 16.19
CA ARG A 273 -17.96 25.08 16.25
C ARG A 273 -19.08 24.86 17.26
N THR A 274 -18.94 25.41 18.46
CA THR A 274 -19.96 25.29 19.52
C THR A 274 -21.26 25.99 19.12
N ALA A 275 -21.19 27.18 18.52
CA ALA A 275 -22.35 27.87 17.96
C ALA A 275 -23.04 27.05 16.86
N ALA A 276 -22.28 26.49 15.92
CA ALA A 276 -22.83 25.62 14.87
C ALA A 276 -23.46 24.34 15.43
N GLN A 277 -22.87 23.73 16.46
CA GLN A 277 -23.43 22.57 17.14
C GLN A 277 -24.77 22.89 17.83
N LEU A 278 -24.85 24.03 18.51
CA LEU A 278 -26.09 24.49 19.13
C LEU A 278 -27.17 24.80 18.08
N ALA A 279 -26.80 25.45 16.98
CA ALA A 279 -27.71 25.71 15.86
C ALA A 279 -28.22 24.40 15.24
N ARG A 280 -27.33 23.43 15.03
CA ARG A 280 -27.71 22.09 14.54
C ARG A 280 -28.67 21.40 15.50
N ARG A 281 -28.38 21.36 16.81
CA ARG A 281 -29.29 20.76 17.81
C ARG A 281 -30.68 21.38 17.76
N ARG A 282 -30.78 22.71 17.64
CA ARG A 282 -32.08 23.40 17.50
C ARG A 282 -32.82 23.01 16.22
N VAL A 283 -32.11 22.75 15.12
CA VAL A 283 -32.72 22.27 13.88
C VAL A 283 -33.16 20.82 14.03
N ASP A 284 -32.32 19.95 14.61
CA ASP A 284 -32.65 18.55 14.86
C ASP A 284 -33.89 18.42 15.76
N GLU A 285 -33.99 19.23 16.83
CA GLU A 285 -35.18 19.32 17.69
C GLU A 285 -36.44 19.75 16.92
N LYS A 286 -36.31 20.71 16.00
CA LYS A 286 -37.43 21.14 15.14
C LYS A 286 -37.85 20.05 14.16
N VAL A 287 -36.89 19.35 13.56
CA VAL A 287 -37.16 18.24 12.64
C VAL A 287 -37.87 17.11 13.38
N GLU A 288 -37.39 16.75 14.57
CA GLU A 288 -38.03 15.72 15.40
C GLU A 288 -39.47 16.11 15.77
N ALA A 289 -39.70 17.37 16.13
CA ALA A 289 -41.05 17.87 16.41
C ALA A 289 -41.96 17.80 15.18
N LEU A 290 -41.47 18.19 14.00
CA LEU A 290 -42.22 18.11 12.74
C LEU A 290 -42.50 16.66 12.33
N LEU A 291 -41.55 15.74 12.53
CA LEU A 291 -41.75 14.31 12.26
C LEU A 291 -42.82 13.72 13.19
N GLN A 292 -42.83 14.11 14.47
CA GLN A 292 -43.89 13.69 15.40
C GLN A 292 -45.26 14.26 15.02
N GLU A 293 -45.31 15.52 14.59
CA GLU A 293 -46.54 16.16 14.09
C GLU A 293 -47.05 15.46 12.83
N ARG A 294 -46.16 15.19 11.88
CA ARG A 294 -46.46 14.43 10.66
C ARG A 294 -46.97 13.02 10.98
N ALA A 295 -46.31 12.29 11.88
CA ALA A 295 -46.73 10.93 12.26
C ALA A 295 -48.14 10.91 12.87
N ARG A 296 -48.47 11.90 13.72
CA ARG A 296 -49.83 12.07 14.26
C ARG A 296 -50.85 12.35 13.16
N ALA A 297 -50.53 13.22 12.21
CA ALA A 297 -51.41 13.52 11.09
C ALA A 297 -51.59 12.31 10.14
N GLU A 298 -50.55 11.50 9.92
CA GLU A 298 -50.62 10.24 9.16
C GLU A 298 -51.53 9.22 9.85
N GLU A 299 -51.41 9.07 11.17
CA GLU A 299 -52.27 8.19 11.97
C GLU A 299 -53.73 8.65 11.95
N GLU A 300 -53.99 9.95 12.14
CA GLU A 300 -55.33 10.53 12.02
C GLU A 300 -55.93 10.33 10.62
N LEU A 301 -55.11 10.46 9.57
CA LEU A 301 -55.54 10.24 8.20
C LEU A 301 -55.90 8.77 7.96
N ALA A 302 -55.08 7.84 8.45
CA ALA A 302 -55.35 6.41 8.34
C ALA A 302 -56.67 6.03 9.03
N ASP A 303 -56.90 6.56 10.24
CA ASP A 303 -58.14 6.35 10.99
C ASP A 303 -59.35 6.99 10.29
N ALA A 304 -59.22 8.19 9.75
CA ALA A 304 -60.27 8.87 9.00
C ALA A 304 -60.61 8.12 7.70
N ALA A 305 -59.60 7.67 6.97
CA ALA A 305 -59.75 6.87 5.75
C ALA A 305 -60.42 5.53 6.06
N GLY A 306 -59.97 4.83 7.11
CA GLY A 306 -60.58 3.58 7.57
C GLY A 306 -62.05 3.77 7.94
N ARG A 307 -62.40 4.81 8.71
CA ARG A 307 -63.81 5.13 9.03
C ARG A 307 -64.64 5.42 7.79
N ARG A 308 -64.09 6.18 6.83
CA ARG A 308 -64.74 6.49 5.55
C ARG A 308 -64.99 5.22 4.74
N GLU A 309 -64.01 4.34 4.61
CA GLU A 309 -64.12 3.08 3.88
C GLU A 309 -65.19 2.18 4.50
N HIS A 310 -65.23 2.07 5.84
CA HIS A 310 -66.29 1.36 6.55
C HIS A 310 -67.68 1.94 6.27
N ALA A 311 -67.82 3.28 6.28
CA ALA A 311 -69.08 3.95 5.97
C ALA A 311 -69.53 3.70 4.52
N ILE A 312 -68.61 3.77 3.56
CA ILE A 312 -68.85 3.47 2.14
C ILE A 312 -69.26 2.01 1.97
N ALA A 313 -68.53 1.06 2.58
CA ALA A 313 -68.86 -0.35 2.52
C ALA A 313 -70.22 -0.67 3.17
N ALA A 314 -70.58 0.02 4.24
CA ALA A 314 -71.91 -0.09 4.86
C ALA A 314 -73.00 0.47 3.94
N LEU A 315 -72.75 1.60 3.27
CA LEU A 315 -73.66 2.20 2.29
C LEU A 315 -73.90 1.26 1.10
N TYR A 316 -72.84 0.68 0.52
CA TYR A 316 -72.96 -0.31 -0.55
C TYR A 316 -73.73 -1.54 -0.10
N ARG A 317 -73.43 -2.09 1.10
CA ARG A 317 -74.19 -3.22 1.67
C ARG A 317 -75.68 -2.89 1.85
N LEU A 318 -75.99 -1.69 2.34
CA LEU A 318 -77.37 -1.22 2.49
C LEU A 318 -78.06 -1.07 1.14
N ARG A 319 -77.41 -0.47 0.14
CA ARG A 319 -77.96 -0.32 -1.22
C ARG A 319 -78.24 -1.67 -1.86
N SER A 320 -77.27 -2.59 -1.86
CA SER A 320 -77.48 -3.93 -2.41
C SER A 320 -78.54 -4.71 -1.64
N ALA A 321 -78.67 -4.53 -0.32
CA ALA A 321 -79.77 -5.11 0.43
C ALA A 321 -81.12 -4.50 0.05
N SER A 322 -81.18 -3.18 -0.12
CA SER A 322 -82.38 -2.44 -0.56
C SER A 322 -82.82 -2.88 -1.95
N GLU A 323 -81.89 -2.96 -2.92
CA GLU A 323 -82.15 -3.48 -4.27
C GLU A 323 -82.68 -4.92 -4.24
N ARG A 324 -82.08 -5.81 -3.45
CA ARG A 324 -82.58 -7.18 -3.28
C ARG A 324 -83.99 -7.23 -2.70
N VAL A 325 -84.30 -6.37 -1.72
CA VAL A 325 -85.65 -6.25 -1.15
C VAL A 325 -86.62 -5.68 -2.19
N GLY A 326 -86.18 -4.69 -2.99
CA GLY A 326 -86.93 -4.13 -4.11
C GLY A 326 -87.30 -5.17 -5.16
N LEU A 327 -86.31 -5.96 -5.63
CA LEU A 327 -86.53 -7.06 -6.58
C LEU A 327 -87.46 -8.15 -6.03
N ARG A 328 -87.33 -8.50 -4.74
CA ARG A 328 -88.23 -9.44 -4.07
C ARG A 328 -89.65 -8.88 -3.95
N ARG A 329 -89.80 -7.58 -3.70
CA ARG A 329 -91.10 -6.90 -3.69
C ARG A 329 -91.74 -6.90 -5.07
N GLU A 330 -91.00 -6.56 -6.12
CA GLU A 330 -91.50 -6.60 -7.51
C GLU A 330 -91.93 -8.02 -7.90
N SER A 331 -91.15 -9.03 -7.52
CA SER A 331 -91.52 -10.44 -7.71
C SER A 331 -92.78 -10.84 -6.93
N ALA A 332 -92.91 -10.40 -5.67
CA ALA A 332 -94.09 -10.63 -4.85
C ALA A 332 -95.33 -9.88 -5.38
N GLN A 333 -95.15 -8.68 -5.93
CA GLN A 333 -96.20 -7.90 -6.58
C GLN A 333 -96.66 -8.58 -7.87
N ALA A 334 -95.73 -9.06 -8.71
CA ALA A 334 -96.06 -9.83 -9.91
C ALA A 334 -96.80 -11.14 -9.57
N LEU A 335 -96.45 -11.81 -8.46
CA LEU A 335 -97.19 -12.96 -7.94
C LEU A 335 -98.60 -12.58 -7.46
N LEU A 336 -98.74 -11.48 -6.72
CA LEU A 336 -100.04 -10.94 -6.29
C LEU A 336 -100.93 -10.63 -7.48
N ASP A 337 -100.39 -9.96 -8.50
CA ASP A 337 -101.14 -9.59 -9.70
C ASP A 337 -101.54 -10.84 -10.51
N ARG A 338 -100.67 -11.86 -10.59
CA ARG A 338 -101.02 -13.18 -11.14
C ARG A 338 -102.16 -13.85 -10.36
N PHE A 339 -102.11 -13.90 -9.02
CA PHE A 339 -103.19 -14.48 -8.22
C PHE A 339 -104.51 -13.69 -8.34
N ARG A 340 -104.45 -12.36 -8.44
CA ARG A 340 -105.63 -11.51 -8.72
C ARG A 340 -106.21 -11.82 -10.11
N THR A 341 -105.36 -12.07 -11.10
CA THR A 341 -105.77 -12.45 -12.46
C THR A 341 -106.33 -13.88 -12.52
N GLU A 342 -105.81 -14.81 -11.70
CA GLU A 342 -106.34 -16.18 -11.56
C GLU A 342 -107.68 -16.24 -10.83
N LEU A 343 -107.98 -15.30 -9.92
CA LEU A 343 -109.28 -15.19 -9.25
C LEU A 343 -110.41 -14.69 -10.16
N ASP A 344 -110.07 -14.06 -11.30
CA ASP A 344 -111.00 -13.47 -12.27
C ASP A 344 -111.27 -14.37 -13.49
N ARG A 345 -110.74 -15.61 -13.50
CA ARG A 345 -110.94 -16.59 -14.58
C ARG A 345 -111.28 -17.98 -14.00
N PRO A 346 -112.41 -18.61 -14.36
CA PRO A 346 -112.72 -19.97 -13.91
C PRO A 346 -111.72 -20.98 -14.49
N ARG A 347 -110.98 -21.66 -13.60
CA ARG A 347 -109.95 -22.63 -13.95
C ARG A 347 -110.58 -23.94 -14.41
N ARG A 348 -110.16 -24.41 -15.59
CA ARG A 348 -110.47 -25.72 -16.16
C ARG A 348 -109.35 -26.70 -15.78
N VAL A 349 -109.68 -27.82 -15.15
CA VAL A 349 -108.73 -28.89 -14.77
C VAL A 349 -108.82 -30.03 -15.78
N LEU A 350 -107.66 -30.38 -16.35
CA LEU A 350 -107.47 -31.35 -17.43
C LEU A 350 -107.29 -32.76 -16.85
N ASP A 351 -108.03 -33.74 -17.38
CA ASP A 351 -108.10 -35.13 -16.89
C ASP A 351 -106.72 -35.85 -16.90
N GLU A 352 -106.38 -36.61 -15.85
CA GLU A 352 -105.02 -37.13 -15.58
C GLU A 352 -104.53 -38.18 -16.59
N ARG A 353 -105.44 -38.92 -17.26
CA ARG A 353 -105.07 -39.91 -18.28
C ARG A 353 -104.46 -39.30 -19.54
N VAL A 354 -104.95 -38.13 -19.96
CA VAL A 354 -104.45 -37.42 -21.17
C VAL A 354 -103.07 -36.80 -20.92
N ARG A 355 -102.77 -36.45 -19.66
CA ARG A 355 -101.48 -35.89 -19.25
C ARG A 355 -100.37 -36.93 -19.20
N ALA A 356 -100.69 -38.16 -18.79
CA ALA A 356 -99.72 -39.26 -18.71
C ALA A 356 -99.28 -39.75 -20.11
N GLU A 357 -100.19 -39.91 -21.06
CA GLU A 357 -99.87 -40.35 -22.43
C GLU A 357 -99.01 -39.32 -23.18
N ARG A 358 -99.28 -38.02 -23.00
CA ARG A 358 -98.49 -36.96 -23.64
C ARG A 358 -97.08 -36.83 -23.05
N ASN A 359 -96.91 -37.06 -21.74
CA ASN A 359 -95.59 -37.03 -21.12
C ASN A 359 -94.71 -38.20 -21.58
N VAL A 360 -95.29 -39.38 -21.78
CA VAL A 360 -94.58 -40.53 -22.36
C VAL A 360 -94.19 -40.25 -23.82
N ALA A 361 -95.09 -39.66 -24.63
CA ALA A 361 -94.79 -39.28 -26.00
C ALA A 361 -93.69 -38.19 -26.09
N ALA A 362 -93.72 -37.18 -25.22
CA ALA A 362 -92.72 -36.12 -25.19
C ALA A 362 -91.33 -36.61 -24.74
N GLU A 363 -91.27 -37.52 -23.77
CA GLU A 363 -89.99 -38.07 -23.31
C GLU A 363 -89.40 -39.07 -24.32
N ASN A 364 -90.24 -39.83 -25.02
CA ASN A 364 -89.81 -40.67 -26.14
C ASN A 364 -89.29 -39.82 -27.32
N ALA A 365 -89.95 -38.71 -27.64
CA ALA A 365 -89.46 -37.76 -28.66
C ALA A 365 -88.10 -37.18 -28.28
N ARG A 366 -87.90 -36.83 -27.00
CA ARG A 366 -86.62 -36.33 -26.48
C ARG A 366 -85.51 -37.38 -26.60
N LEU A 367 -85.73 -38.61 -26.16
CA LEU A 367 -84.76 -39.70 -26.24
C LEU A 367 -84.41 -40.06 -27.69
N ALA A 368 -85.39 -40.05 -28.60
CA ALA A 368 -85.17 -40.25 -30.03
C ALA A 368 -84.33 -39.12 -30.64
N ARG A 369 -84.57 -37.86 -30.25
CA ARG A 369 -83.79 -36.70 -30.72
C ARG A 369 -82.35 -36.71 -30.21
N GLU A 370 -82.13 -37.14 -28.97
CA GLU A 370 -80.79 -37.36 -28.42
C GLU A 370 -80.02 -38.44 -29.21
N ARG A 371 -80.69 -39.57 -29.56
CA ARG A 371 -80.11 -40.63 -30.41
C ARG A 371 -79.79 -40.14 -31.83
N LEU A 372 -80.68 -39.37 -32.45
CA LEU A 372 -80.43 -38.75 -33.76
C LEU A 372 -79.19 -37.83 -33.72
N SER A 373 -79.09 -36.97 -32.71
CA SER A 373 -77.94 -36.06 -32.56
C SER A 373 -76.61 -36.77 -32.31
N ALA A 374 -76.64 -37.95 -31.67
CA ALA A 374 -75.46 -38.78 -31.47
C ALA A 374 -75.05 -39.47 -32.79
N LEU A 375 -76.03 -39.95 -33.56
CA LEU A 375 -75.80 -40.53 -34.88
C LEU A 375 -75.26 -39.50 -35.87
N GLU A 376 -75.80 -38.28 -35.87
CA GLU A 376 -75.32 -37.15 -36.69
C GLU A 376 -73.87 -36.76 -36.37
N ARG A 377 -73.47 -36.81 -35.10
CA ARG A 377 -72.06 -36.60 -34.71
C ARG A 377 -71.15 -37.73 -35.20
N SER A 378 -71.58 -38.99 -35.09
CA SER A 378 -70.83 -40.13 -35.64
C SER A 378 -70.72 -40.09 -37.17
N LEU A 379 -71.72 -39.52 -37.85
CA LEU A 379 -71.71 -39.25 -39.29
C LEU A 379 -70.80 -38.06 -39.67
N ALA A 380 -70.63 -37.08 -38.78
CA ALA A 380 -69.71 -35.96 -39.03
C ALA A 380 -68.23 -36.35 -38.87
N GLU A 381 -67.94 -37.37 -38.05
CA GLU A 381 -66.59 -37.86 -37.77
C GLU A 381 -66.04 -38.88 -38.79
N ARG A 382 -66.75 -39.13 -39.91
CA ARG A 382 -66.47 -40.14 -40.95
C ARG A 382 -65.00 -40.21 -41.42
N GLU A 383 -64.27 -41.22 -40.95
CA GLU A 383 -63.01 -41.69 -41.53
C GLU A 383 -63.31 -42.62 -42.72
N GLY A 384 -62.91 -42.22 -43.93
CA GLY A 384 -62.81 -43.13 -45.07
C GLY A 384 -63.33 -42.64 -46.44
N LEU A 385 -63.81 -41.40 -46.57
CA LEU A 385 -63.86 -40.71 -47.88
C LEU A 385 -62.48 -40.10 -48.21
N PRO A 386 -62.05 -40.05 -49.50
CA PRO A 386 -60.84 -39.32 -49.88
C PRO A 386 -60.89 -37.86 -49.42
N PRO A 387 -59.78 -37.27 -48.93
CA PRO A 387 -59.77 -35.91 -48.36
C PRO A 387 -60.33 -34.84 -49.30
N ALA A 388 -60.04 -34.92 -50.61
CA ALA A 388 -60.57 -34.01 -51.62
C ALA A 388 -62.10 -34.06 -51.77
N ALA A 389 -62.67 -35.27 -51.79
CA ALA A 389 -64.11 -35.44 -51.92
C ALA A 389 -64.85 -34.95 -50.66
N ARG A 390 -64.25 -35.17 -49.49
CA ARG A 390 -64.78 -34.70 -48.20
C ARG A 390 -64.81 -33.17 -48.11
N ALA A 391 -63.66 -32.51 -48.35
CA ALA A 391 -63.56 -31.06 -48.19
C ALA A 391 -64.49 -30.31 -49.16
N LEU A 392 -64.57 -30.75 -50.41
CA LEU A 392 -65.46 -30.11 -51.39
C LEU A 392 -66.94 -30.39 -51.12
N ALA A 393 -67.29 -31.54 -50.53
CA ALA A 393 -68.66 -31.80 -50.08
C ALA A 393 -69.07 -30.93 -48.89
N GLU A 394 -68.15 -30.64 -47.95
CA GLU A 394 -68.37 -29.67 -46.87
C GLU A 394 -68.59 -28.24 -47.43
N GLU A 395 -67.98 -27.91 -48.57
CA GLU A 395 -68.20 -26.67 -49.31
C GLU A 395 -69.49 -26.66 -50.16
N GLY A 396 -70.28 -27.75 -50.14
CA GLY A 396 -71.59 -27.85 -50.76
C GLY A 396 -71.64 -28.57 -52.12
N GLU A 397 -70.54 -29.18 -52.55
CA GLU A 397 -70.52 -30.00 -53.78
C GLU A 397 -71.18 -31.36 -53.55
N ARG A 398 -71.84 -31.91 -54.58
CA ARG A 398 -72.67 -33.11 -54.43
C ARG A 398 -71.86 -34.39 -54.65
N LEU A 399 -71.84 -35.26 -53.64
CA LEU A 399 -71.26 -36.61 -53.72
C LEU A 399 -72.19 -37.56 -54.48
N ALA A 400 -71.64 -38.45 -55.30
CA ALA A 400 -72.41 -39.43 -56.05
C ALA A 400 -73.26 -40.33 -55.14
N LEU A 401 -72.70 -40.80 -54.02
CA LEU A 401 -73.42 -41.60 -53.00
C LEU A 401 -74.60 -40.87 -52.36
N SER A 402 -74.56 -39.54 -52.28
CA SER A 402 -75.64 -38.75 -51.65
C SER A 402 -76.88 -38.61 -52.53
N LEU A 403 -76.75 -38.92 -53.82
CA LEU A 403 -77.81 -38.76 -54.84
C LEU A 403 -78.53 -40.06 -55.18
N VAL A 404 -78.09 -41.20 -54.61
CA VAL A 404 -78.71 -42.50 -54.82
C VAL A 404 -79.56 -42.86 -53.61
N ASP A 405 -80.82 -43.22 -53.84
CA ASP A 405 -81.66 -43.79 -52.80
C ASP A 405 -81.35 -45.28 -52.62
N VAL A 406 -81.09 -45.66 -51.37
CA VAL A 406 -80.70 -47.01 -50.99
C VAL A 406 -81.79 -47.63 -50.13
N PHE A 407 -82.26 -48.80 -50.53
CA PHE A 407 -83.20 -49.58 -49.74
C PHE A 407 -82.47 -50.36 -48.63
N PRO A 408 -83.09 -50.56 -47.46
CA PRO A 408 -82.51 -51.35 -46.38
C PRO A 408 -82.12 -52.76 -46.83
N GLY A 409 -80.87 -53.15 -46.62
CA GLY A 409 -80.32 -54.46 -47.00
C GLY A 409 -79.68 -54.52 -48.40
N GLU A 410 -79.70 -53.43 -49.17
CA GLU A 410 -79.05 -53.33 -50.48
C GLU A 410 -77.85 -52.36 -50.50
N GLU A 411 -77.42 -51.88 -49.33
CA GLU A 411 -76.35 -50.88 -49.17
C GLU A 411 -75.02 -51.36 -49.76
N ARG A 412 -74.67 -52.63 -49.51
CA ARG A 412 -73.45 -53.25 -50.03
C ARG A 412 -73.52 -53.49 -51.53
N ALA A 413 -74.71 -53.79 -52.06
CA ALA A 413 -74.91 -53.91 -53.50
C ALA A 413 -74.76 -52.57 -54.21
N VAL A 414 -75.30 -51.48 -53.64
CA VAL A 414 -75.17 -50.12 -54.18
C VAL A 414 -73.71 -49.62 -54.11
N ALA A 415 -73.01 -49.89 -53.00
CA ALA A 415 -71.59 -49.59 -52.89
C ALA A 415 -70.74 -50.37 -53.92
N ALA A 416 -71.03 -51.67 -54.10
CA ALA A 416 -70.39 -52.49 -55.13
C ALA A 416 -70.70 -52.01 -56.55
N ALA A 417 -71.93 -51.53 -56.80
CA ALA A 417 -72.36 -51.03 -58.10
C ALA A 417 -71.71 -49.70 -58.49
N LEU A 418 -71.53 -48.80 -57.52
CA LEU A 418 -70.84 -47.53 -57.75
C LEU A 418 -69.31 -47.71 -57.85
N GLY A 419 -68.75 -48.72 -57.17
CA GLY A 419 -67.34 -49.08 -57.25
C GLY A 419 -66.41 -47.87 -57.05
N ARG A 420 -65.47 -47.64 -57.98
CA ARG A 420 -64.53 -46.51 -57.92
C ARG A 420 -65.18 -45.13 -58.04
N SER A 421 -66.45 -45.07 -58.44
CA SER A 421 -67.23 -43.83 -58.57
C SER A 421 -67.98 -43.46 -57.30
N ALA A 422 -67.98 -44.31 -56.27
CA ALA A 422 -68.66 -44.06 -55.01
C ALA A 422 -68.22 -42.74 -54.34
N PRO A 423 -66.91 -42.45 -54.14
CA PRO A 423 -66.48 -41.17 -53.56
C PRO A 423 -66.44 -40.01 -54.57
N ALA A 424 -66.95 -40.17 -55.80
CA ALA A 424 -66.85 -39.13 -56.81
C ALA A 424 -67.80 -37.97 -56.55
N LEU A 425 -67.38 -36.76 -56.93
CA LEU A 425 -68.29 -35.60 -57.01
C LEU A 425 -69.03 -35.59 -58.34
N VAL A 426 -70.22 -35.01 -58.37
CA VAL A 426 -71.02 -34.89 -59.59
C VAL A 426 -70.97 -33.46 -60.11
N ALA A 427 -70.56 -33.30 -61.36
CA ALA A 427 -70.53 -32.03 -62.07
C ALA A 427 -71.40 -32.09 -63.34
N PRO A 428 -72.10 -30.99 -63.71
CA PRO A 428 -73.00 -30.99 -64.85
C PRO A 428 -72.28 -31.06 -66.21
N ASP A 429 -71.06 -30.52 -66.30
CA ASP A 429 -70.27 -30.48 -67.54
C ASP A 429 -68.76 -30.62 -67.29
N ALA A 430 -68.00 -30.85 -68.35
CA ALA A 430 -66.55 -31.12 -68.27
C ALA A 430 -65.75 -29.93 -67.73
N ARG A 431 -66.25 -28.70 -67.87
CA ARG A 431 -65.57 -27.49 -67.41
C ARG A 431 -65.73 -27.33 -65.90
N ALA A 432 -66.94 -27.57 -65.39
CA ALA A 432 -67.22 -27.64 -63.96
C ALA A 432 -66.43 -28.78 -63.30
N ALA A 433 -66.36 -29.95 -63.96
CA ALA A 433 -65.58 -31.07 -63.46
C ALA A 433 -64.08 -30.75 -63.35
N PHE A 434 -63.52 -30.12 -64.37
CA PHE A 434 -62.12 -29.69 -64.35
C PHE A 434 -61.85 -28.66 -63.25
N ALA A 435 -62.77 -27.72 -63.02
CA ALA A 435 -62.66 -26.73 -61.95
C ALA A 435 -62.61 -27.37 -60.55
N LEU A 436 -63.39 -28.43 -60.31
CA LEU A 436 -63.34 -29.19 -59.06
C LEU A 436 -62.01 -29.90 -58.86
N VAL A 437 -61.45 -30.48 -59.93
CA VAL A 437 -60.13 -31.12 -59.87
C VAL A 437 -59.01 -30.11 -59.62
N GLU A 438 -59.06 -28.93 -60.25
CA GLU A 438 -58.11 -27.84 -60.00
C GLU A 438 -58.23 -27.30 -58.56
N ARG A 439 -59.45 -27.20 -58.01
CA ARG A 439 -59.66 -26.83 -56.60
C ARG A 439 -59.03 -27.86 -55.65
N ALA A 440 -59.28 -29.14 -55.88
CA ALA A 440 -58.67 -30.20 -55.09
C ALA A 440 -57.14 -30.21 -55.18
N ARG A 441 -56.58 -29.96 -56.36
CA ARG A 441 -55.13 -29.83 -56.58
C ARG A 441 -54.55 -28.62 -55.85
N ALA A 442 -55.17 -27.44 -55.98
CA ALA A 442 -54.70 -26.21 -55.35
C ALA A 442 -54.68 -26.31 -53.82
N ALA A 443 -55.65 -27.03 -53.25
CA ALA A 443 -55.73 -27.29 -51.82
C ALA A 443 -54.88 -28.49 -51.34
N GLY A 444 -54.20 -29.20 -52.26
CA GLY A 444 -53.32 -30.32 -51.92
C GLY A 444 -54.06 -31.59 -51.43
N LEU A 445 -55.33 -31.76 -51.80
CA LEU A 445 -56.25 -32.70 -51.16
C LEU A 445 -56.20 -34.15 -51.70
N GLY A 446 -55.18 -34.50 -52.49
CA GLY A 446 -55.00 -35.84 -53.05
C GLY A 446 -55.83 -36.11 -54.32
N SER A 447 -56.08 -37.40 -54.62
CA SER A 447 -56.81 -37.80 -55.83
C SER A 447 -58.31 -37.54 -55.71
N LEU A 448 -58.89 -36.86 -56.70
CA LEU A 448 -60.32 -36.64 -56.84
C LEU A 448 -60.84 -37.27 -58.13
N VAL A 449 -61.98 -37.96 -58.04
CA VAL A 449 -62.75 -38.43 -59.20
C VAL A 449 -64.01 -37.58 -59.31
N VAL A 450 -64.35 -37.14 -60.52
CA VAL A 450 -65.57 -36.36 -60.79
C VAL A 450 -66.35 -37.01 -61.91
N LEU A 451 -67.63 -37.29 -61.68
CA LEU A 451 -68.59 -37.77 -62.67
C LEU A 451 -69.17 -36.57 -63.43
N VAL A 452 -69.06 -36.61 -64.75
CA VAL A 452 -69.46 -35.50 -65.63
C VAL A 452 -70.75 -35.84 -66.36
N GLY A 453 -71.81 -35.07 -66.13
CA GLY A 453 -73.05 -35.13 -66.90
C GLY A 453 -73.79 -36.48 -66.86
N ARG A 454 -73.50 -37.34 -65.87
CA ARG A 454 -74.20 -38.62 -65.63
C ARG A 454 -74.85 -38.61 -64.26
N ASP A 455 -76.08 -39.12 -64.17
CA ASP A 455 -76.75 -39.35 -62.89
C ASP A 455 -76.21 -40.65 -62.26
N PRO A 456 -75.68 -40.60 -61.02
CA PRO A 456 -75.23 -41.79 -60.30
C PRO A 456 -76.28 -42.91 -60.20
N SER A 457 -77.56 -42.56 -60.19
CA SER A 457 -78.68 -43.52 -60.14
C SER A 457 -78.77 -44.39 -61.39
N GLU A 458 -78.29 -43.90 -62.54
CA GLU A 458 -78.23 -44.67 -63.79
C GLU A 458 -77.13 -45.73 -63.75
N LEU A 459 -76.02 -45.44 -63.05
CA LEU A 459 -74.92 -46.40 -62.85
C LEU A 459 -75.36 -47.59 -62.01
N VAL A 460 -76.25 -47.35 -61.03
CA VAL A 460 -76.81 -48.41 -60.17
C VAL A 460 -77.91 -49.18 -60.89
N ARG A 461 -78.79 -48.52 -61.66
CA ARG A 461 -79.83 -49.20 -62.47
C ARG A 461 -79.25 -50.07 -63.59
N GLY A 462 -78.03 -49.79 -64.05
CA GLY A 462 -77.35 -50.55 -65.11
C GLY A 462 -76.76 -51.90 -64.68
N LEU A 463 -76.81 -52.25 -63.39
CA LEU A 463 -76.18 -53.45 -62.82
C LEU A 463 -77.24 -54.32 -62.13
N PRO A 464 -77.64 -55.48 -62.69
CA PRO A 464 -78.56 -56.39 -62.01
C PRO A 464 -77.95 -56.96 -60.72
N VAL A 465 -78.78 -57.06 -59.68
CA VAL A 465 -78.44 -57.75 -58.43
C VAL A 465 -78.78 -59.24 -58.58
N VAL A 466 -77.77 -60.10 -58.54
CA VAL A 466 -77.89 -61.56 -58.74
C VAL A 466 -77.47 -62.34 -57.49
N PRO A 467 -77.92 -63.60 -57.32
CA PRO A 467 -77.38 -64.50 -56.31
C PRO A 467 -75.89 -64.76 -56.52
N LYS A 468 -75.15 -65.06 -55.45
CA LYS A 468 -73.70 -65.30 -55.51
C LYS A 468 -73.30 -66.41 -56.49
N ASP A 469 -74.10 -67.46 -56.55
CA ASP A 469 -73.85 -68.63 -57.39
C ASP A 469 -74.02 -68.34 -58.89
N GLU A 470 -74.70 -67.25 -59.24
CA GLU A 470 -75.00 -66.82 -60.62
C GLU A 470 -74.15 -65.61 -61.06
N LEU A 471 -73.31 -65.06 -60.16
CA LEU A 471 -72.55 -63.84 -60.43
C LEU A 471 -71.56 -64.01 -61.59
N LEU A 472 -70.78 -65.10 -61.58
CA LEU A 472 -69.70 -65.34 -62.54
C LEU A 472 -70.21 -65.78 -63.92
N THR A 473 -71.47 -66.23 -64.00
CA THR A 473 -72.13 -66.67 -65.24
C THR A 473 -72.96 -65.57 -65.88
N SER A 474 -73.08 -64.40 -65.24
CA SER A 474 -73.82 -63.27 -65.78
C SER A 474 -73.19 -62.76 -67.09
N PRO A 475 -73.98 -62.58 -68.18
CA PRO A 475 -73.47 -62.08 -69.46
C PRO A 475 -73.23 -60.56 -69.47
N VAL A 476 -73.72 -59.86 -68.44
CA VAL A 476 -73.58 -58.41 -68.24
C VAL A 476 -72.92 -58.15 -66.88
N PRO A 477 -72.31 -56.98 -66.67
CA PRO A 477 -71.83 -56.59 -65.35
C PRO A 477 -72.95 -56.75 -64.32
N ALA A 478 -72.68 -57.40 -63.19
CA ALA A 478 -73.68 -57.69 -62.17
C ALA A 478 -73.07 -57.60 -60.76
N VAL A 479 -73.93 -57.40 -59.76
CA VAL A 479 -73.52 -57.32 -58.35
C VAL A 479 -74.36 -58.25 -57.48
N THR A 480 -73.90 -58.55 -56.27
CA THR A 480 -74.63 -59.35 -55.29
C THR A 480 -75.00 -58.51 -54.08
N ARG A 481 -76.03 -58.95 -53.32
CA ARG A 481 -76.39 -58.33 -52.03
C ARG A 481 -75.27 -58.36 -51.00
N GLU A 482 -74.34 -59.29 -51.14
CA GLU A 482 -73.20 -59.43 -50.24
C GLU A 482 -72.06 -58.44 -50.55
N GLY A 483 -72.11 -57.72 -51.68
CA GLY A 483 -71.10 -56.72 -52.07
C GLY A 483 -70.09 -57.19 -53.11
N TYR A 484 -70.25 -58.39 -53.69
CA TYR A 484 -69.42 -58.84 -54.81
C TYR A 484 -69.92 -58.27 -56.13
N GLY A 485 -69.02 -57.84 -57.01
CA GLY A 485 -69.31 -57.38 -58.36
C GLY A 485 -68.42 -58.05 -59.40
N TRP A 486 -69.00 -58.36 -60.57
CA TRP A 486 -68.33 -59.02 -61.69
C TRP A 486 -68.64 -58.31 -62.99
N ASP A 487 -67.62 -57.98 -63.79
CA ASP A 487 -67.74 -57.46 -65.15
C ASP A 487 -67.06 -58.43 -66.14
N PRO A 488 -67.84 -59.22 -66.92
CA PRO A 488 -67.28 -60.18 -67.88
C PRO A 488 -66.61 -59.50 -69.09
N GLY A 489 -66.97 -58.26 -69.42
CA GLY A 489 -66.40 -57.52 -70.55
C GLY A 489 -65.00 -56.97 -70.26
N ARG A 490 -64.69 -56.71 -68.97
CA ARG A 490 -63.36 -56.29 -68.50
C ARG A 490 -62.55 -57.43 -67.87
N GLY A 491 -63.22 -58.53 -67.47
CA GLY A 491 -62.60 -59.63 -66.72
C GLY A 491 -62.29 -59.26 -65.26
N GLU A 492 -63.06 -58.33 -64.68
CA GLU A 492 -62.81 -57.79 -63.34
C GLU A 492 -63.80 -58.37 -62.32
N LEU A 493 -63.29 -58.91 -61.20
CA LEU A 493 -64.06 -59.30 -60.03
C LEU A 493 -63.64 -58.43 -58.85
N TRP A 494 -64.60 -57.80 -58.17
CA TRP A 494 -64.33 -56.98 -57.00
C TRP A 494 -65.29 -57.28 -55.85
N PHE A 495 -64.89 -56.85 -54.66
CA PHE A 495 -65.70 -56.96 -53.45
C PHE A 495 -65.70 -55.61 -52.74
N ALA A 496 -66.90 -55.03 -52.59
CA ALA A 496 -67.16 -53.90 -51.72
C ALA A 496 -67.66 -54.46 -50.38
N GLY A 497 -66.72 -54.76 -49.48
CA GLY A 497 -66.99 -55.23 -48.12
C GLY A 497 -67.27 -54.09 -47.14
N GLU A 498 -66.68 -54.14 -45.95
CA GLU A 498 -66.64 -53.05 -44.95
C GLU A 498 -65.81 -51.85 -45.46
N THR A 499 -66.11 -51.35 -46.66
CA THR A 499 -65.55 -50.11 -47.15
C THR A 499 -66.28 -48.96 -46.46
N ALA A 500 -65.58 -47.83 -46.31
CA ALA A 500 -66.12 -46.66 -45.64
C ALA A 500 -67.41 -46.15 -46.31
N GLU A 501 -67.58 -46.36 -47.61
CA GLU A 501 -68.75 -45.98 -48.39
C GLU A 501 -70.00 -46.82 -48.07
N ALA A 502 -69.84 -48.12 -47.78
CA ALA A 502 -70.96 -48.99 -47.40
C ALA A 502 -71.45 -48.65 -45.98
N VAL A 503 -70.52 -48.42 -45.06
CA VAL A 503 -70.83 -47.97 -43.68
C VAL A 503 -71.46 -46.57 -43.69
N TRP A 504 -71.01 -45.69 -44.60
CA TRP A 504 -71.59 -44.37 -44.81
C TRP A 504 -73.08 -44.44 -45.19
N LEU A 505 -73.44 -45.31 -46.13
CA LEU A 505 -74.81 -45.50 -46.60
C LEU A 505 -75.72 -46.10 -45.52
N GLU A 506 -75.22 -47.08 -44.76
CA GLU A 506 -75.97 -47.70 -43.65
C GLU A 506 -76.28 -46.68 -42.54
N LEU A 507 -75.29 -45.86 -42.15
CA LEU A 507 -75.49 -44.82 -41.15
C LEU A 507 -76.40 -43.68 -41.66
N GLU A 508 -76.34 -43.34 -42.94
CA GLU A 508 -77.20 -42.30 -43.54
C GLU A 508 -78.67 -42.74 -43.62
N ALA A 509 -78.92 -44.00 -44.00
CA ALA A 509 -80.25 -44.59 -43.99
C ALA A 509 -80.84 -44.62 -42.57
N ARG A 510 -80.00 -44.98 -41.58
CA ARG A 510 -80.38 -44.98 -40.17
C ARG A 510 -80.67 -43.57 -39.64
N ARG A 511 -79.94 -42.55 -40.11
CA ARG A 511 -80.22 -41.13 -39.80
C ARG A 511 -81.60 -40.72 -40.30
N ARG A 512 -81.94 -41.04 -41.55
CA ARG A 512 -83.24 -40.69 -42.15
C ARG A 512 -84.39 -41.37 -41.42
N ALA A 513 -84.24 -42.64 -41.03
CA ALA A 513 -85.25 -43.36 -40.26
C ALA A 513 -85.48 -42.75 -38.87
N LEU A 514 -84.41 -42.43 -38.13
CA LEU A 514 -84.52 -41.78 -36.81
C LEU A 514 -85.08 -40.36 -36.91
N ALA A 515 -84.76 -39.61 -37.96
CA ALA A 515 -85.32 -38.27 -38.17
C ALA A 515 -86.84 -38.30 -38.40
N ALA A 516 -87.33 -39.27 -39.18
CA ALA A 516 -88.76 -39.47 -39.38
C ALA A 516 -89.48 -39.91 -38.09
N GLU A 517 -88.85 -40.79 -37.28
CA GLU A 517 -89.39 -41.22 -35.98
C GLU A 517 -89.51 -40.03 -35.00
N VAL A 518 -88.50 -39.15 -34.97
CA VAL A 518 -88.53 -37.92 -34.17
C VAL A 518 -89.68 -37.01 -34.60
N GLU A 519 -89.85 -36.80 -35.90
CA GLU A 519 -90.92 -35.95 -36.44
C GLU A 519 -92.33 -36.50 -36.13
N GLU A 520 -92.54 -37.82 -36.20
CA GLU A 520 -93.80 -38.47 -35.85
C GLU A 520 -94.11 -38.37 -34.34
N LEU A 521 -93.11 -38.59 -33.49
CA LEU A 521 -93.26 -38.50 -32.03
C LEU A 521 -93.52 -37.06 -31.58
N GLU A 522 -92.90 -36.07 -32.23
CA GLU A 522 -93.17 -34.65 -32.00
C GLU A 522 -94.57 -34.24 -32.44
N ALA A 523 -95.02 -34.71 -33.61
CA ALA A 523 -96.37 -34.45 -34.09
C ALA A 523 -97.44 -35.05 -33.15
N ARG A 524 -97.20 -36.25 -32.59
CA ARG A 524 -98.06 -36.86 -31.57
C ARG A 524 -98.07 -36.08 -30.25
N ALA A 525 -96.92 -35.55 -29.82
CA ALA A 525 -96.83 -34.72 -28.61
C ALA A 525 -97.49 -33.33 -28.76
N ALA A 526 -97.65 -32.86 -30.01
CA ALA A 526 -98.19 -31.55 -30.37
C ALA A 526 -99.68 -31.54 -30.81
N ALA A 527 -100.35 -32.70 -30.80
CA ALA A 527 -101.77 -32.79 -31.20
C ALA A 527 -102.69 -31.95 -30.27
N PRO A 528 -103.66 -31.18 -30.82
CA PRO A 528 -104.55 -30.34 -30.03
C PRO A 528 -105.51 -31.16 -29.15
N ILE A 529 -105.59 -30.80 -27.87
CA ILE A 529 -106.40 -31.48 -26.85
C ILE A 529 -107.90 -31.13 -27.05
N PRO A 530 -108.81 -32.11 -27.15
CA PRO A 530 -110.24 -31.85 -27.33
C PRO A 530 -110.88 -31.16 -26.11
N ALA A 531 -111.86 -30.30 -26.36
CA ALA A 531 -112.36 -29.29 -25.41
C ALA A 531 -113.25 -29.84 -24.28
N ASP A 532 -113.55 -31.13 -24.29
CA ASP A 532 -114.39 -31.89 -23.36
C ASP A 532 -113.61 -32.51 -22.18
N ALA A 533 -112.28 -32.50 -22.21
CA ALA A 533 -111.40 -33.05 -21.16
C ALA A 533 -111.22 -32.15 -19.92
N TYR A 534 -112.12 -31.18 -19.71
CA TYR A 534 -111.98 -30.15 -18.69
C TYR A 534 -113.15 -30.12 -17.71
N SER A 535 -112.89 -30.39 -16.43
CA SER A 535 -113.86 -30.15 -15.35
C SER A 535 -113.55 -28.86 -14.58
N VAL A 536 -114.58 -28.18 -14.08
CA VAL A 536 -114.47 -26.87 -13.40
C VAL A 536 -114.82 -27.03 -11.92
N ALA A 537 -113.91 -26.61 -11.04
CA ALA A 537 -114.13 -26.54 -9.59
C ALA A 537 -113.62 -25.19 -9.02
N PRO A 538 -114.33 -24.57 -8.05
CA PRO A 538 -113.92 -23.29 -7.46
C PRO A 538 -112.78 -23.45 -6.42
N ASP A 539 -111.70 -22.65 -6.56
CA ASP A 539 -110.43 -22.78 -5.83
C ASP A 539 -110.35 -21.88 -4.57
N ARG A 540 -110.47 -22.48 -3.38
CA ARG A 540 -110.28 -21.81 -2.08
C ARG A 540 -108.80 -21.58 -1.71
N MET A 541 -107.85 -22.28 -2.34
CA MET A 541 -106.41 -22.18 -2.04
C MET A 541 -105.81 -20.91 -2.64
N THR A 542 -106.20 -20.54 -3.86
CA THR A 542 -105.75 -19.30 -4.53
C THR A 542 -106.19 -18.03 -3.76
N GLN A 543 -107.36 -18.04 -3.10
CA GLN A 543 -107.76 -16.93 -2.21
C GLN A 543 -106.85 -16.80 -0.97
N GLY A 544 -106.39 -17.93 -0.40
CA GLY A 544 -105.45 -17.93 0.73
C GLY A 544 -104.05 -17.44 0.33
N LEU A 545 -103.57 -17.87 -0.83
CA LEU A 545 -102.27 -17.47 -1.38
C LEU A 545 -102.24 -15.98 -1.78
N ALA A 546 -103.33 -15.44 -2.33
CA ALA A 546 -103.45 -14.01 -2.62
C ALA A 546 -103.32 -13.15 -1.35
N ARG A 547 -104.00 -13.52 -0.24
CA ARG A 547 -103.89 -12.80 1.04
C ARG A 547 -102.48 -12.88 1.64
N LEU A 548 -101.80 -14.02 1.51
CA LEU A 548 -100.42 -14.18 1.99
C LEU A 548 -99.44 -13.36 1.14
N ALA A 549 -99.61 -13.32 -0.18
CA ALA A 549 -98.83 -12.46 -1.07
C ALA A 549 -99.05 -10.97 -0.76
N GLU A 550 -100.28 -10.57 -0.42
CA GLU A 550 -100.60 -9.18 -0.04
C GLU A 550 -99.92 -8.78 1.27
N ARG A 551 -99.92 -9.68 2.26
CA ARG A 551 -99.16 -9.48 3.52
C ARG A 551 -97.65 -9.45 3.28
N LEU A 552 -97.13 -10.26 2.35
CA LEU A 552 -95.71 -10.27 1.99
C LEU A 552 -95.29 -8.96 1.31
N VAL A 553 -96.08 -8.45 0.35
CA VAL A 553 -95.85 -7.15 -0.30
C VAL A 553 -95.88 -6.02 0.73
N SER A 554 -96.85 -6.04 1.66
CA SER A 554 -96.95 -5.06 2.74
C SER A 554 -95.75 -5.14 3.71
N ALA A 555 -95.29 -6.34 4.07
CA ALA A 555 -94.14 -6.54 4.94
C ALA A 555 -92.79 -6.17 4.29
N LEU A 556 -92.70 -6.29 2.95
CA LEU A 556 -91.54 -5.86 2.15
C LEU A 556 -91.58 -4.37 1.79
N HIS A 557 -92.59 -3.63 2.26
CA HIS A 557 -92.62 -2.17 2.16
C HIS A 557 -91.65 -1.58 3.18
N VAL A 558 -90.38 -1.49 2.77
CA VAL A 558 -89.30 -1.06 3.64
C VAL A 558 -88.92 0.39 3.32
N SER A 559 -89.33 1.33 4.20
CA SER A 559 -88.83 2.72 4.26
C SER A 559 -87.50 2.85 5.01
N VAL A 560 -86.96 1.71 5.48
CA VAL A 560 -85.76 1.65 6.33
C VAL A 560 -84.50 2.01 5.55
N ALA A 561 -84.43 1.69 4.25
CA ALA A 561 -83.29 2.06 3.41
C ALA A 561 -83.11 3.58 3.32
N GLU A 562 -84.18 4.34 3.08
CA GLU A 562 -84.15 5.81 3.04
C GLU A 562 -83.74 6.42 4.38
N ARG A 563 -84.17 5.82 5.50
CA ARG A 563 -83.88 6.32 6.85
C ARG A 563 -82.41 6.19 7.25
N PHE A 564 -81.71 5.18 6.76
CA PHE A 564 -80.30 4.91 7.09
C PHE A 564 -79.30 5.29 5.98
N GLU A 565 -79.75 5.49 4.74
CA GLU A 565 -78.89 5.92 3.63
C GLU A 565 -78.37 7.35 3.83
N ALA A 566 -79.24 8.30 4.20
CA ALA A 566 -78.83 9.70 4.38
C ALA A 566 -77.77 9.90 5.50
N PRO A 567 -77.90 9.29 6.71
CA PRO A 567 -76.87 9.37 7.74
C PRO A 567 -75.54 8.70 7.36
N LEU A 568 -75.57 7.58 6.63
CA LEU A 568 -74.35 6.88 6.19
C LEU A 568 -73.64 7.66 5.07
N ARG A 569 -74.40 8.26 4.15
CA ARG A 569 -73.85 9.13 3.10
C ARG A 569 -73.23 10.39 3.71
N ALA A 570 -73.92 11.03 4.66
CA ALA A 570 -73.37 12.17 5.39
C ALA A 570 -72.08 11.82 6.15
N ARG A 571 -71.99 10.63 6.77
CA ARG A 571 -70.74 10.14 7.40
C ARG A 571 -69.61 9.89 6.40
N ALA A 572 -69.92 9.37 5.21
CA ALA A 572 -68.93 9.16 4.15
C ALA A 572 -68.42 10.49 3.59
N ASP A 573 -69.30 11.47 3.40
CA ASP A 573 -68.98 12.81 2.90
C ASP A 573 -68.15 13.60 3.92
N VAL A 574 -68.53 13.58 5.20
CA VAL A 574 -67.74 14.17 6.30
C VAL A 574 -66.36 13.51 6.40
N GLY A 575 -66.31 12.17 6.25
CA GLY A 575 -65.05 11.44 6.17
C GLY A 575 -64.19 11.90 4.98
N ALA A 576 -64.79 12.16 3.82
CA ALA A 576 -64.09 12.65 2.64
C ALA A 576 -63.47 14.04 2.86
N SER A 577 -64.23 14.98 3.42
CA SER A 577 -63.72 16.33 3.77
C SER A 577 -62.57 16.25 4.77
N ARG A 578 -62.71 15.47 5.86
CA ARG A 578 -61.66 15.34 6.87
C ARG A 578 -60.40 14.66 6.33
N THR A 579 -60.53 13.64 5.48
CA THR A 579 -59.37 13.03 4.80
C THR A 579 -58.67 14.02 3.84
N GLY A 580 -59.43 14.91 3.20
CA GLY A 580 -58.87 15.96 2.34
C GLY A 580 -58.08 17.01 3.13
N GLU A 581 -58.63 17.51 4.23
CA GLU A 581 -57.95 18.45 5.13
C GLU A 581 -56.63 17.89 5.68
N LEU A 582 -56.65 16.66 6.19
CA LEU A 582 -55.46 15.99 6.70
C LEU A 582 -54.41 15.71 5.61
N ALA A 583 -54.84 15.39 4.39
CA ALA A 583 -53.94 15.21 3.24
C ALA A 583 -53.32 16.53 2.75
N ASP A 584 -54.01 17.66 2.93
CA ASP A 584 -53.47 18.99 2.66
C ASP A 584 -52.51 19.44 3.77
N GLU A 585 -52.79 19.10 5.03
CA GLU A 585 -51.92 19.34 6.18
C GLU A 585 -50.61 18.58 6.07
N LEU A 586 -50.65 17.28 5.75
CA LEU A 586 -49.45 16.49 5.45
C LEU A 586 -48.63 17.09 4.31
N ARG A 587 -49.28 17.52 3.21
CA ARG A 587 -48.57 18.18 2.10
C ARG A 587 -47.87 19.48 2.50
N ARG A 588 -48.35 20.19 3.53
CA ARG A 588 -47.66 21.38 4.07
C ARG A 588 -46.50 21.00 4.98
N LEU A 589 -46.60 19.89 5.71
CA LEU A 589 -45.56 19.37 6.59
C LEU A 589 -44.42 18.68 5.83
N GLY A 590 -44.65 18.27 4.57
CA GLY A 590 -43.69 17.56 3.71
C GLY A 590 -43.89 16.07 3.78
#